data_AF-A0A396I178-F1
#
_entry.id   AF-A0A396I178-F1
#
_cell.length_a   1.000
_cell.length_b   1.000
_cell.length_c   1.000
_cell.angle_alpha   90.00
_cell.angle_beta   90.00
_cell.angle_gamma   90.00
#
_symmetry.space_group_name_H-M   'P 1'
#
loop_
_entity.id
_entity.type
_entity.pdbx_description
1 polymer ?
#
loop_
_entity_poly.entity_id
_entity_poly.type
_entity_poly.pdbx_seq_one_letter_code
_entity_poly.pdbx_strand_id
1 'polypeptide(L)'
;MWVVVVLFNYRFFKEASVEERQHAEMMMEYQALVQLQSMLLPISEFDHAEKGDALNAMELALSLERINNQKLLNLHSLANENNDAQLADFIESHFLVDQVEDIKKISEYVAQLRRMGKGHGVWHFDQMLLNGGVVA
;
A
#
# COMPACT_ATOMS: atom_id res chain seq x y z
N MET A 1 8.39 -1.20 -8.60
CA MET A 1 7.49 -0.15 -9.11
C MET A 1 6.98 0.65 -7.92
N TRP A 2 7.86 1.40 -7.25
CA TRP A 2 7.53 2.36 -6.19
C TRP A 2 8.71 3.34 -6.09
N VAL A 3 8.83 4.27 -7.03
CA VAL A 3 9.79 5.39 -6.96
C VAL A 3 9.05 6.68 -7.26
N VAL A 4 8.15 7.06 -6.36
CA VAL A 4 7.68 8.44 -6.26
C VAL A 4 7.59 8.75 -4.77
N VAL A 5 8.69 9.28 -4.20
CA VAL A 5 8.71 9.73 -2.81
C VAL A 5 8.58 11.24 -2.79
N VAL A 6 7.42 11.70 -2.33
CA VAL A 6 7.19 13.06 -1.84
C VAL A 6 7.99 13.22 -0.54
N LEU A 7 8.65 14.36 -0.32
CA LEU A 7 9.56 14.62 0.81
C LEU A 7 8.90 14.57 2.21
N PHE A 8 7.58 14.35 2.27
CA PHE A 8 6.77 14.20 3.46
C PHE A 8 6.44 12.70 3.65
N ASN A 9 6.68 12.11 4.83
CA ASN A 9 6.58 10.66 5.08
C ASN A 9 7.64 9.76 4.37
N TYR A 10 8.81 10.28 4.01
CA TYR A 10 9.87 9.52 3.31
C TYR A 10 10.17 8.15 3.94
N ARG A 11 10.23 8.07 5.29
CA ARG A 11 10.59 6.81 5.96
C ARG A 11 9.52 5.75 5.80
N PHE A 12 8.25 6.12 5.98
CA PHE A 12 7.11 5.23 5.78
C PHE A 12 7.09 4.67 4.35
N PHE A 13 7.19 5.55 3.34
CA PHE A 13 7.19 5.11 1.94
C PHE A 13 8.45 4.33 1.55
N LYS A 14 9.59 4.60 2.20
CA LYS A 14 10.81 3.80 2.01
C LYS A 14 10.66 2.40 2.59
N GLU A 15 10.12 2.28 3.81
CA GLU A 15 9.87 0.98 4.46
C GLU A 15 8.89 0.17 3.62
N ALA A 16 7.76 0.76 3.22
CA ALA A 16 6.79 0.12 2.33
C ALA A 16 7.39 -0.28 0.97
N SER A 17 8.28 0.55 0.39
CA SER A 17 8.96 0.22 -0.87
C SER A 17 9.89 -1.00 -0.75
N VAL A 18 10.53 -1.20 0.41
CA VAL A 18 11.39 -2.36 0.68
C VAL A 18 10.56 -3.62 0.88
N GLU A 19 9.47 -3.52 1.64
CA GLU A 19 8.52 -4.61 1.87
C GLU A 19 7.88 -5.09 0.56
N GLU A 20 7.38 -4.17 -0.27
CA GLU A 20 6.83 -4.50 -1.59
C GLU A 20 7.85 -5.14 -2.54
N ARG A 21 9.13 -4.82 -2.37
CA ARG A 21 10.20 -5.50 -3.10
C ARG A 21 10.38 -6.95 -2.61
N GLN A 22 10.30 -7.19 -1.31
CA GLN A 22 10.35 -8.54 -0.75
C GLN A 22 9.15 -9.38 -1.23
N HIS A 23 7.95 -8.80 -1.25
CA HIS A 23 6.76 -9.41 -1.86
C HIS A 23 6.99 -9.82 -3.32
N ALA A 24 7.60 -8.93 -4.12
CA ALA A 24 7.93 -9.24 -5.51
C ALA A 24 8.99 -10.35 -5.63
N GLU A 25 10.03 -10.34 -4.78
CA GLU A 25 11.06 -11.38 -4.76
C GLU A 25 10.47 -12.75 -4.38
N MET A 26 9.59 -12.83 -3.37
CA MET A 26 8.88 -14.06 -3.00
C MET A 26 8.02 -14.61 -4.14
N MET A 27 7.29 -13.76 -4.87
CA MET A 27 6.54 -14.19 -6.05
C MET A 27 7.45 -14.68 -7.18
N MET A 28 8.61 -14.04 -7.39
CA MET A 28 9.60 -14.49 -8.38
C MET A 28 10.18 -15.85 -8.05
N GLU A 29 10.47 -16.11 -6.77
CA GLU A 29 10.94 -17.42 -6.31
C GLU A 29 9.89 -18.50 -6.50
N TYR A 30 8.61 -18.20 -6.21
CA TYR A 30 7.52 -19.16 -6.40
C TYR A 30 7.28 -19.51 -7.88
N GLN A 31 7.20 -18.52 -8.76
CA GLN A 31 6.84 -18.75 -10.17
C GLN A 31 8.02 -19.09 -11.10
N ALA A 32 9.28 -18.87 -10.67
CA ALA A 32 10.54 -19.04 -11.42
C ALA A 32 10.68 -18.25 -12.76
N LEU A 33 9.57 -17.89 -13.42
CA LEU A 33 9.46 -17.05 -14.60
C LEU A 33 8.35 -16.01 -14.39
N VAL A 34 8.73 -14.79 -14.04
CA VAL A 34 7.80 -13.67 -13.87
C VAL A 34 8.03 -12.65 -14.99
N GLN A 35 6.96 -12.27 -15.68
CA GLN A 35 6.96 -11.14 -16.59
C GLN A 35 6.39 -9.91 -15.89
N LEU A 36 7.23 -8.90 -15.65
CA LEU A 36 6.79 -7.63 -15.10
C LEU A 36 6.06 -6.83 -16.19
N GLN A 37 4.82 -6.41 -15.91
CA GLN A 37 4.08 -5.47 -16.74
C GLN A 37 4.01 -4.11 -16.04
N SER A 38 4.06 -3.02 -16.81
CA SER A 38 3.87 -1.68 -16.25
C SER A 38 2.42 -1.48 -15.82
N MET A 39 2.19 -1.14 -14.56
CA MET A 39 0.87 -0.76 -14.09
C MET A 39 0.62 0.71 -14.46
N LEU A 40 -0.53 0.99 -15.06
CA LEU A 40 -1.00 2.36 -15.20
C LEU A 40 -1.30 2.89 -13.79
N LEU A 41 -0.78 4.06 -13.46
CA LEU A 41 -1.17 4.75 -12.24
C LEU A 41 -2.70 4.86 -12.24
N PRO A 42 -3.38 4.48 -11.14
CA PRO A 42 -4.81 4.68 -11.06
C PRO A 42 -5.11 6.17 -11.29
N ILE A 43 -6.15 6.44 -12.08
CA ILE A 43 -6.61 7.80 -12.33
C ILE A 43 -6.98 8.37 -10.96
N SER A 44 -6.12 9.25 -10.44
CA SER A 44 -6.39 9.94 -9.19
C SER A 44 -7.44 10.99 -9.48
N GLU A 45 -8.67 10.77 -9.02
CA GLU A 45 -9.70 11.82 -8.95
C GLU A 45 -9.35 12.91 -7.90
N PHE A 46 -8.14 12.86 -7.33
CA PHE A 46 -7.77 13.60 -6.12
C PHE A 46 -6.78 14.74 -6.36
N ASP A 47 -6.60 15.20 -7.60
CA ASP A 47 -5.85 16.42 -7.92
C ASP A 47 -6.65 17.68 -7.57
N HIS A 48 -6.89 17.86 -6.26
CA HIS A 48 -7.56 19.03 -5.72
C HIS A 48 -6.46 19.95 -5.17
N ALA A 49 -6.26 21.12 -5.77
CA ALA A 49 -5.34 22.14 -5.28
C ALA A 49 -5.61 22.56 -3.80
N GLU A 50 -6.81 22.28 -3.30
CA GLU A 50 -7.19 22.49 -1.91
C GLU A 50 -6.82 21.34 -0.96
N LYS A 51 -6.33 20.18 -1.40
CA LYS A 51 -5.80 19.15 -0.50
C LYS A 51 -4.31 19.36 -0.27
N GLY A 52 -3.81 19.05 0.93
CA GLY A 52 -2.37 19.10 1.20
C GLY A 52 -1.66 17.86 0.63
N ASP A 53 -0.41 17.99 0.21
CA ASP A 53 0.40 16.93 -0.42
C ASP A 53 0.41 15.61 0.38
N ALA A 54 0.38 15.72 1.72
CA ALA A 54 0.32 14.60 2.64
C ALA A 54 -0.95 13.73 2.49
N LEU A 55 -2.13 14.37 2.43
CA LEU A 55 -3.41 13.68 2.30
C LEU A 55 -3.52 13.02 0.92
N ASN A 56 -3.08 13.72 -0.13
CA ASN A 56 -3.06 13.18 -1.49
C ASN A 56 -2.14 11.94 -1.59
N ALA A 57 -0.96 11.98 -0.97
CA ALA A 57 -0.04 10.84 -0.97
C ALA A 57 -0.63 9.61 -0.26
N MET A 58 -1.27 9.80 0.90
CA MET A 58 -1.89 8.70 1.65
C MET A 58 -3.15 8.15 0.95
N GLU A 59 -3.95 9.00 0.33
CA GLU A 59 -5.11 8.56 -0.48
C GLU A 59 -4.66 7.77 -1.71
N LEU A 60 -3.57 8.19 -2.37
CA LEU A 60 -2.98 7.45 -3.48
C LEU A 60 -2.45 6.08 -3.01
N ALA A 61 -1.70 6.04 -1.91
CA ALA A 61 -1.21 4.78 -1.33
C ALA A 61 -2.37 3.81 -1.01
N LEU A 62 -3.44 4.31 -0.37
CA LEU A 62 -4.62 3.50 -0.08
C LEU A 62 -5.28 2.94 -1.35
N SER A 63 -5.34 3.74 -2.42
CA SER A 63 -5.91 3.29 -3.69
C SER A 63 -5.08 2.17 -4.33
N LEU A 64 -3.75 2.27 -4.23
CA LEU A 64 -2.81 1.29 -4.76
C LEU A 64 -2.89 -0.02 -3.98
N GLU A 65 -2.92 0.02 -2.64
CA GLU A 65 -3.06 -1.21 -1.84
C GLU A 65 -4.38 -1.94 -2.11
N ARG A 66 -5.49 -1.20 -2.26
CA ARG A 66 -6.77 -1.82 -2.63
C ARG A 66 -6.73 -2.49 -4.00
N ILE A 67 -6.06 -1.88 -4.97
CA ILE A 67 -5.87 -2.48 -6.29
C ILE A 67 -5.01 -3.74 -6.18
N ASN A 68 -3.93 -3.70 -5.38
CA ASN A 68 -3.04 -4.83 -5.17
C ASN A 68 -3.79 -6.01 -4.52
N ASN A 69 -4.52 -5.75 -3.43
CA ASN A 69 -5.38 -6.74 -2.79
C ASN A 69 -6.43 -7.34 -3.74
N GLN A 70 -7.08 -6.52 -4.57
CA GLN A 70 -8.02 -7.03 -5.58
C GLN A 70 -7.33 -7.95 -6.61
N LYS A 71 -6.10 -7.64 -7.02
CA LYS A 71 -5.32 -8.50 -7.93
C LYS A 71 -4.95 -9.83 -7.27
N LEU A 72 -4.57 -9.80 -6.00
CA LEU A 72 -4.28 -11.00 -5.21
C LEU A 72 -5.53 -11.87 -5.02
N LEU A 73 -6.69 -11.28 -4.73
CA LEU A 73 -7.97 -12.01 -4.64
C LEU A 73 -8.36 -12.67 -5.97
N ASN A 74 -8.12 -11.99 -7.09
CA ASN A 74 -8.37 -12.56 -8.42
C ASN A 74 -7.42 -13.73 -8.71
N LEU A 75 -6.13 -13.61 -8.34
CA LEU A 75 -5.16 -14.68 -8.48
C LEU A 75 -5.51 -15.88 -7.59
N HIS A 76 -5.93 -15.63 -6.35
CA HIS A 76 -6.40 -16.66 -5.42
C HIS A 76 -7.64 -17.39 -5.96
N SER A 77 -8.59 -16.64 -6.54
CA SER A 77 -9.77 -17.23 -7.19
C SER A 77 -9.38 -18.13 -8.35
N LEU A 78 -8.43 -17.69 -9.19
CA LEU A 78 -7.92 -18.51 -10.30
C LEU A 78 -7.20 -19.77 -9.82
N ALA A 79 -6.43 -19.69 -8.72
CA ALA A 79 -5.80 -20.86 -8.11
C ALA A 79 -6.85 -21.90 -7.68
N ASN A 80 -7.92 -21.44 -7.02
CA ASN A 80 -9.03 -22.30 -6.62
C ASN A 80 -9.78 -22.91 -7.82
N GLU A 81 -10.05 -22.13 -8.87
CA GLU A 81 -10.68 -22.63 -10.10
C GLU A 81 -9.87 -23.73 -10.79
N ASN A 82 -8.54 -23.66 -10.70
CA ASN A 82 -7.62 -24.66 -11.24
C ASN A 82 -7.29 -25.79 -10.25
N ASN A 83 -7.86 -25.78 -9.04
CA ASN A 83 -7.56 -26.72 -7.95
C ASN A 83 -6.07 -26.71 -7.54
N ASP A 84 -5.39 -25.58 -7.67
CA ASP A 84 -4.02 -25.39 -7.20
C ASP A 84 -4.02 -24.96 -5.72
N ALA A 85 -4.15 -25.95 -4.84
CA ALA A 85 -4.20 -25.72 -3.39
C ALA A 85 -2.91 -25.10 -2.84
N GLN A 86 -1.75 -25.32 -3.48
CA GLN A 86 -0.48 -24.77 -3.03
C GLN A 86 -0.39 -23.28 -3.33
N LEU A 87 -0.79 -22.87 -4.54
CA LEU A 87 -0.82 -21.45 -4.89
C LEU A 87 -1.85 -20.67 -4.06
N ALA A 88 -3.01 -21.30 -3.80
CA ALA A 88 -4.03 -20.68 -2.95
C ALA A 88 -3.50 -20.41 -1.53
N ASP A 89 -2.93 -21.43 -0.88
CA ASP A 89 -2.34 -21.33 0.45
C ASP A 89 -1.17 -20.33 0.49
N PHE A 90 -0.31 -20.31 -0.53
CA PHE A 90 0.78 -19.34 -0.65
C PHE A 90 0.27 -17.89 -0.69
N ILE A 91 -0.79 -17.60 -1.44
CA ILE A 91 -1.36 -16.25 -1.53
C ILE A 91 -2.05 -15.84 -0.21
N GLU A 92 -2.79 -16.76 0.40
CA GLU A 92 -3.48 -16.49 1.68
C GLU A 92 -2.49 -16.22 2.82
N SER A 93 -1.49 -17.08 2.97
CA SER A 93 -0.54 -17.04 4.08
C SER A 93 0.48 -15.90 4.02
N HIS A 94 0.90 -15.49 2.82
CA HIS A 94 1.99 -14.52 2.64
C HIS A 94 1.56 -13.14 2.15
N PHE A 95 0.30 -12.95 1.71
CA PHE A 95 -0.11 -11.67 1.10
C PHE A 95 -1.46 -11.17 1.58
N LEU A 96 -2.50 -12.03 1.65
CA LEU A 96 -3.86 -11.54 1.91
C LEU A 96 -4.07 -11.03 3.34
N VAL A 97 -3.44 -11.65 4.34
CA VAL A 97 -3.51 -11.21 5.73
C VAL A 97 -2.89 -9.82 5.88
N ASP A 98 -1.64 -9.67 5.42
CA ASP A 98 -0.87 -8.42 5.53
C ASP A 98 -1.57 -7.27 4.79
N GLN A 99 -2.10 -7.55 3.60
CA GLN A 99 -2.85 -6.55 2.83
C GLN A 99 -4.09 -6.00 3.56
N VAL A 100 -4.81 -6.82 4.34
CA VAL A 100 -5.95 -6.33 5.12
C VAL A 100 -5.48 -5.40 6.24
N GLU A 101 -4.35 -5.72 6.88
CA GLU A 101 -3.76 -4.90 7.93
C GLU A 101 -3.24 -3.55 7.38
N ASP A 102 -2.57 -3.57 6.23
CA ASP A 102 -2.05 -2.36 5.58
C ASP A 102 -3.15 -1.43 5.08
N ILE A 103 -4.17 -1.98 4.41
CA ILE A 103 -5.32 -1.20 3.96
C ILE A 103 -6.01 -0.53 5.16
N LYS A 104 -6.13 -1.23 6.29
CA LYS A 104 -6.70 -0.67 7.52
C LYS A 104 -5.82 0.46 8.06
N LYS A 105 -4.53 0.22 8.22
CA LYS A 105 -3.56 1.20 8.75
C LYS A 105 -3.52 2.48 7.92
N ILE A 106 -3.44 2.36 6.60
CA ILE A 106 -3.46 3.52 5.70
C ILE A 106 -4.83 4.22 5.72
N SER A 107 -5.93 3.46 5.82
CA SER A 107 -7.28 4.06 5.96
C SER A 107 -7.41 4.90 7.25
N GLU A 108 -6.83 4.44 8.37
CA GLU A 108 -6.78 5.18 9.62
C GLU A 108 -5.95 6.47 9.48
N TYR A 109 -4.81 6.41 8.78
CA TYR A 109 -3.99 7.58 8.45
C TYR A 109 -4.74 8.61 7.59
N VAL A 110 -5.43 8.18 6.55
CA VAL A 110 -6.29 9.05 5.72
C VAL A 110 -7.38 9.70 6.59
N ALA A 111 -8.04 8.94 7.46
CA ALA A 111 -9.07 9.48 8.35
C ALA A 111 -8.51 10.50 9.36
N GLN A 112 -7.31 10.29 9.90
CA GLN A 112 -6.62 11.24 10.77
C GLN A 112 -6.26 12.53 10.03
N LEU A 113 -5.64 12.43 8.85
CA LEU A 113 -5.29 13.59 8.02
C LEU A 113 -6.50 14.41 7.59
N ARG A 114 -7.62 13.76 7.23
CA ARG A 114 -8.89 14.45 6.92
C ARG A 114 -9.45 15.24 8.10
N ARG A 115 -9.27 14.74 9.33
CA ARG A 115 -9.73 15.41 10.57
C ARG A 115 -8.82 16.57 10.98
N MET A 116 -7.51 16.42 10.79
CA MET A 116 -6.51 17.41 11.23
C MET A 116 -6.46 18.66 10.34
N GLY A 117 -6.89 18.57 9.08
CA GLY A 117 -6.85 19.70 8.14
C GLY A 117 -5.42 20.12 7.77
N LYS A 118 -5.26 21.33 7.21
CA LYS A 118 -3.94 21.86 6.79
C LYS A 118 -3.17 22.50 7.94
N GLY A 119 -1.85 22.63 7.78
CA GLY A 119 -0.99 23.37 8.70
C GLY A 119 -0.37 22.50 9.79
N HIS A 120 -0.46 22.92 11.05
CA HIS A 120 0.28 22.33 12.16
C HIS A 120 -0.08 20.85 12.46
N GLY A 121 -1.30 20.41 12.10
CA GLY A 121 -1.72 19.01 12.24
C GLY A 121 -0.94 18.05 11.34
N VAL A 122 -0.55 18.50 10.14
CA VAL A 122 0.25 17.71 9.20
C VAL A 122 1.66 17.50 9.74
N TRP A 123 2.28 18.51 10.34
CA TRP A 123 3.60 18.36 10.98
C TRP A 123 3.56 17.37 12.16
N HIS A 124 2.52 17.42 13.00
CA HIS A 124 2.37 16.48 14.12
C HIS A 124 2.18 15.04 13.61
N PHE A 125 1.45 14.87 12.51
CA PHE A 125 1.24 13.58 11.87
C PHE A 125 2.55 12.99 11.30
N ASP A 126 3.40 13.83 10.68
CA ASP A 126 4.75 13.43 10.23
C ASP A 126 5.62 12.96 11.39
N GLN A 127 5.58 13.68 12.53
CA GLN A 127 6.28 13.24 13.74
C GLN A 127 5.75 11.92 14.30
N MET A 128 4.43 11.69 14.23
CA MET A 128 3.83 10.41 14.64
C MET A 128 4.31 9.24 13.79
N LEU A 129 4.41 9.44 12.47
CA LEU A 129 4.93 8.44 11.53
C LEU A 129 6.43 8.21 11.71
N LEU A 130 7.20 9.25 12.01
CA LEU A 130 8.62 9.12 12.33
C LEU A 130 8.87 8.44 13.68
N ASN A 131 7.96 8.55 14.65
CA ASN A 131 8.16 7.96 15.98
C ASN A 131 7.45 6.61 16.17
N GLY A 132 6.92 6.00 15.11
CA GLY A 132 6.36 4.65 15.15
C GLY A 132 5.03 4.54 15.89
N GLY A 133 4.23 5.61 15.93
CA GLY A 133 2.91 5.58 16.57
C GLY A 133 2.99 5.43 18.09
N VAL A 134 3.64 6.36 18.78
CA VAL A 134 3.44 6.54 20.23
C VAL A 134 2.56 7.75 20.44
N VAL A 135 1.30 7.51 20.78
CA VAL A 135 0.53 8.42 21.62
C VAL A 135 0.29 7.67 22.91
N ALA A 136 0.80 8.24 24.01
CA ALA A 136 0.60 7.76 25.37
C ALA A 136 -0.89 7.79 25.78
#